data_AF-Q5CPV1-F1
#
_entry.id   AF-Q5CPV1-F1
#
_cell.length_a   1.000
_cell.length_b   1.000
_cell.length_c   1.000
_cell.angle_alpha   90.00
_cell.angle_beta   90.00
_cell.angle_gamma   90.00
#
_symmetry.space_group_name_H-M   'P 1'
#
loop_
_entity.id
_entity.type
_entity.pdbx_description
1 polymer ?
#
loop_
_entity_poly.entity_id
_entity_poly.type
_entity_poly.pdbx_seq_one_letter_code
_entity_poly.pdbx_strand_id
1 'polypeptide(L)'
;MLNFYELKKSKQLDYSYKDIADDFVNKFNEKMVPRIISLIDMDAFFAQVCHVEYNIPRDKPLAVINNNVVLAVNYPSREKGVNRKMSKEEILSICPEIIIPQNVFLDARGQYLELFNDDNLNMTYQKLSLDIFRKASKMVFTKLKSYLPTCNAQIASIDEIYFDLTNIIQKIFNSIKNYLSNHNHPNFDFDKLKSEICINSINTNILLTRNACNNNLFDFNKIIEILFPEILDEKIMSNIINYDIFNSKDIDNNINYYHLTFQEMCLIFGSILIYRARKRLQEETTYTCSSGIFINKIYSKMISSLKKPNGQTVLLHRWFESYIKDTHILKLRFLGGKLGKCLIEKFPEIQSIKDLQN
;
A
#
# COMPACT_ATOMS: atom_id res chain seq x y z
N MET A 1 -30.10 -13.90 10.39
CA MET A 1 -29.60 -14.22 9.04
C MET A 1 -30.33 -13.33 8.05
N LEU A 2 -29.65 -12.31 7.51
CA LEU A 2 -30.26 -11.37 6.57
C LEU A 2 -30.27 -12.00 5.17
N ASN A 3 -31.46 -12.14 4.60
CA ASN A 3 -31.74 -12.78 3.33
C ASN A 3 -31.27 -11.87 2.18
N PHE A 4 -30.24 -12.28 1.45
CA PHE A 4 -29.61 -11.53 0.34
C PHE A 4 -30.56 -11.23 -0.83
N TYR A 5 -31.70 -11.94 -0.93
CA TYR A 5 -32.69 -11.70 -1.98
C TYR A 5 -33.60 -10.48 -1.66
N GLU A 6 -33.78 -10.12 -0.39
CA GLU A 6 -34.53 -8.91 0.00
C GLU A 6 -33.70 -7.63 -0.14
N LEU A 7 -32.37 -7.70 0.02
CA LEU A 7 -31.45 -6.58 -0.23
C LEU A 7 -31.43 -6.13 -1.70
N LYS A 8 -31.82 -7.02 -2.63
CA LYS A 8 -32.02 -6.69 -4.05
C LYS A 8 -33.34 -5.95 -4.33
N LYS A 9 -34.33 -6.06 -3.45
CA LYS A 9 -35.62 -5.33 -3.55
C LYS A 9 -35.61 -4.00 -2.78
N SER A 10 -34.77 -3.86 -1.76
CA SER A 10 -34.63 -2.60 -1.01
C SER A 10 -33.59 -1.69 -1.66
N LYS A 11 -33.95 -1.00 -2.74
CA LYS A 11 -33.25 0.19 -3.30
C LYS A 11 -31.74 0.23 -3.04
N GLN A 12 -30.98 -0.72 -3.59
CA GLN A 12 -29.57 -0.47 -3.84
C GLN A 12 -29.50 0.57 -4.96
N LEU A 13 -28.68 1.59 -4.74
CA LEU A 13 -28.66 2.84 -5.50
C LEU A 13 -28.22 2.62 -6.95
N ASP A 14 -29.16 2.36 -7.84
CA ASP A 14 -28.98 2.50 -9.29
C ASP A 14 -29.09 4.00 -9.62
N TYR A 15 -27.95 4.67 -9.70
CA TYR A 15 -27.88 6.08 -10.03
C TYR A 15 -28.03 6.29 -11.55
N SER A 16 -29.06 7.03 -11.98
CA SER A 16 -29.16 7.58 -13.35
C SER A 16 -28.40 8.91 -13.42
N TYR A 17 -27.79 9.22 -14.58
CA TYR A 17 -26.82 10.31 -14.81
C TYR A 17 -27.29 11.73 -14.42
N LYS A 18 -28.60 11.98 -14.25
CA LYS A 18 -29.15 13.25 -13.76
C LYS A 18 -29.56 13.22 -12.29
N ASP A 19 -29.70 12.04 -11.70
CA ASP A 19 -30.15 11.84 -10.32
C ASP A 19 -28.97 11.70 -9.34
N ILE A 20 -27.73 11.54 -9.82
CA ILE A 20 -26.57 11.24 -8.97
C ILE A 20 -26.25 12.38 -8.00
N ALA A 21 -26.30 13.63 -8.47
CA ALA A 21 -25.92 14.77 -7.65
C ALA A 21 -26.93 15.00 -6.51
N ASP A 22 -28.23 15.08 -6.84
CA ASP A 22 -29.28 15.30 -5.84
C ASP A 22 -29.39 14.12 -4.89
N ASP A 23 -29.28 12.89 -5.41
CA ASP A 23 -29.40 11.70 -4.59
C ASP A 23 -28.16 11.50 -3.70
N PHE A 24 -26.95 11.78 -4.19
CA PHE A 24 -25.74 11.83 -3.37
C PHE A 24 -25.84 12.93 -2.30
N VAL A 25 -26.23 14.15 -2.67
CA VAL A 25 -26.40 15.26 -1.73
C VAL A 25 -27.39 14.89 -0.62
N ASN A 26 -28.52 14.31 -0.97
CA ASN A 26 -29.57 13.99 -0.01
C ASN A 26 -29.26 12.76 0.84
N LYS A 27 -28.59 11.74 0.28
CA LYS A 27 -28.36 10.46 0.97
C LYS A 27 -26.99 10.34 1.64
N PHE A 28 -25.96 11.01 1.14
CA PHE A 28 -24.61 10.85 1.69
C PHE A 28 -24.53 11.35 3.14
N ASN A 29 -23.94 10.49 3.96
CA ASN A 29 -23.58 10.74 5.35
C ASN A 29 -22.17 10.18 5.59
N GLU A 30 -21.32 10.92 6.30
CA GLU A 30 -19.95 10.52 6.66
C GLU A 30 -19.86 9.11 7.27
N LYS A 31 -20.87 8.70 8.03
CA LYS A 31 -20.95 7.37 8.65
C LYS A 31 -21.06 6.23 7.63
N MET A 32 -21.40 6.53 6.37
CA MET A 32 -21.45 5.57 5.28
C MET A 32 -20.06 5.21 4.76
N VAL A 33 -19.05 6.05 5.01
CA VAL A 33 -17.67 5.77 4.59
C VAL A 33 -17.16 4.59 5.44
N PRO A 34 -16.88 3.43 4.83
CA PRO A 34 -16.34 2.30 5.56
C PRO A 34 -14.94 2.64 6.06
N ARG A 35 -14.46 1.89 7.05
CA ARG A 35 -13.06 1.98 7.43
C ARG A 35 -12.18 1.64 6.23
N ILE A 36 -11.19 2.47 5.92
CA ILE A 36 -10.20 2.19 4.86
C ILE A 36 -8.81 2.24 5.46
N ILE A 37 -8.11 1.11 5.41
CA ILE A 37 -6.79 0.90 6.01
C ILE A 37 -5.79 0.54 4.92
N SER A 38 -4.68 1.26 4.90
CA SER A 38 -3.48 0.88 4.15
C SER A 38 -2.40 0.36 5.09
N LEU A 39 -1.65 -0.64 4.65
CA LEU A 39 -0.31 -0.92 5.13
C LEU A 39 0.69 -0.54 4.05
N ILE A 40 1.71 0.25 4.38
CA ILE A 40 2.89 0.46 3.55
C ILE A 40 4.05 -0.32 4.17
N ASP A 41 4.75 -1.12 3.36
CA ASP A 41 5.85 -2.02 3.72
C ASP A 41 7.04 -1.74 2.78
N MET A 42 8.17 -1.32 3.35
CA MET A 42 9.34 -0.93 2.55
C MET A 42 10.00 -2.14 1.87
N ASP A 43 10.26 -2.02 0.58
CA ASP A 43 10.77 -3.13 -0.23
C ASP A 43 12.21 -3.49 0.14
N ALA A 44 12.49 -4.72 0.59
CA ALA A 44 13.84 -5.14 0.97
C ALA A 44 14.60 -4.09 1.82
N PHE A 45 13.94 -3.54 2.85
CA PHE A 45 14.29 -2.26 3.47
C PHE A 45 15.78 -2.07 3.78
N PHE A 46 16.42 -3.02 4.46
CA PHE A 46 17.83 -2.87 4.85
C PHE A 46 18.75 -2.82 3.63
N ALA A 47 18.43 -3.58 2.57
CA ALA A 47 19.19 -3.53 1.33
C ALA A 47 19.02 -2.17 0.63
N GLN A 48 17.81 -1.61 0.60
CA GLN A 48 17.58 -0.26 0.07
C GLN A 48 18.32 0.82 0.85
N VAL A 49 18.38 0.72 2.18
CA VAL A 49 19.16 1.66 3.00
C VAL A 49 20.64 1.58 2.61
N CYS A 50 21.20 0.38 2.43
CA CYS A 50 22.58 0.25 1.96
C CYS A 50 22.80 0.79 0.55
N HIS A 51 21.83 0.61 -0.37
CA HIS A 51 21.90 1.22 -1.71
C HIS A 51 22.01 2.75 -1.63
N VAL A 52 21.21 3.39 -0.76
CA VAL A 52 21.22 4.84 -0.60
C VAL A 52 22.46 5.34 0.15
N GLU A 53 22.76 4.74 1.30
CA GLU A 53 23.84 5.20 2.20
C GLU A 53 25.23 5.04 1.57
N TYR A 54 25.43 3.96 0.82
CA TYR A 54 26.74 3.62 0.23
C TYR A 54 26.77 3.78 -1.30
N ASN A 55 25.75 4.41 -1.88
CA ASN A 55 25.64 4.65 -3.32
C ASN A 55 25.83 3.38 -4.18
N ILE A 56 25.30 2.25 -3.70
CA ILE A 56 25.41 0.96 -4.39
C ILE A 56 24.31 0.89 -5.46
N PRO A 57 24.62 0.59 -6.74
CA PRO A 57 23.60 0.48 -7.78
C PRO A 57 22.53 -0.57 -7.48
N ARG A 58 21.26 -0.26 -7.77
CA ARG A 58 20.09 -1.09 -7.41
C ARG A 58 19.96 -2.37 -8.23
N ASP A 59 20.62 -2.44 -9.38
CA ASP A 59 20.71 -3.60 -10.26
C ASP A 59 21.72 -4.65 -9.77
N LYS A 60 22.59 -4.28 -8.82
CA LYS A 60 23.60 -5.20 -8.28
C LYS A 60 23.03 -6.08 -7.17
N PRO A 61 23.34 -7.39 -7.13
CA PRO A 61 22.97 -8.26 -6.03
C PRO A 61 23.56 -7.76 -4.71
N LEU A 62 22.72 -7.62 -3.68
CA LEU A 62 23.12 -7.14 -2.36
C LEU A 62 22.44 -7.94 -1.26
N ALA A 63 23.25 -8.37 -0.28
CA ALA A 63 22.77 -8.98 0.96
C ALA A 63 23.28 -8.21 2.19
N VAL A 64 22.36 -7.98 3.14
CA VAL A 64 22.70 -7.51 4.48
C VAL A 64 22.71 -8.72 5.41
N ILE A 65 23.88 -9.02 5.97
CA ILE A 65 24.09 -10.12 6.91
C ILE A 65 24.20 -9.58 8.34
N ASN A 66 24.01 -10.44 9.33
CA ASN A 66 24.38 -10.18 10.71
C ASN A 66 25.05 -11.44 11.25
N ASN A 67 26.30 -11.31 11.68
CA ASN A 67 27.21 -12.44 11.80
C ASN A 67 27.21 -13.25 10.49
N ASN A 68 26.96 -14.56 10.55
CA ASN A 68 26.94 -15.43 9.38
C ASN A 68 25.56 -15.59 8.72
N VAL A 69 24.52 -14.84 9.13
CA VAL A 69 23.14 -15.08 8.67
C VAL A 69 22.60 -13.90 7.88
N VAL A 70 22.03 -14.18 6.71
CA VAL A 70 21.35 -13.18 5.87
C VAL A 70 20.09 -12.66 6.52
N LEU A 71 20.04 -11.35 6.78
CA LEU A 71 18.87 -10.66 7.32
C LEU A 71 17.95 -10.11 6.23
N ALA A 72 18.53 -9.51 5.19
CA ALA A 72 17.80 -8.89 4.08
C ALA A 72 18.54 -9.06 2.76
N VAL A 73 17.78 -9.16 1.68
CA VAL A 73 18.27 -9.33 0.31
C VAL A 73 17.42 -8.48 -0.63
N ASN A 74 18.09 -7.80 -1.56
CA ASN A 74 17.42 -7.07 -2.62
C ASN A 74 16.86 -8.03 -3.69
N TYR A 75 16.05 -7.51 -4.59
CA TYR A 75 15.34 -8.31 -5.60
C TYR A 75 16.30 -8.99 -6.61
N PRO A 76 17.36 -8.32 -7.12
CA PRO A 76 18.37 -8.99 -7.95
C PRO A 76 19.03 -10.20 -7.27
N SER A 77 19.29 -10.13 -5.95
CA SER A 77 19.79 -11.30 -5.19
C SER A 77 18.77 -12.43 -5.12
N ARG A 78 17.48 -12.11 -4.93
CA ARG A 78 16.41 -13.13 -4.89
C ARG A 78 16.23 -13.85 -6.21
N GLU A 79 16.35 -13.14 -7.32
CA GLU A 79 16.29 -13.73 -8.67
C GLU A 79 17.38 -14.78 -8.89
N LYS A 80 18.53 -14.61 -8.22
CA LYS A 80 19.63 -15.60 -8.22
C LYS A 80 19.45 -16.73 -7.19
N GLY A 81 18.34 -16.76 -6.46
CA GLY A 81 18.06 -17.78 -5.45
C GLY A 81 18.58 -17.46 -4.04
N VAL A 82 19.14 -16.26 -3.82
CA VAL A 82 19.62 -15.85 -2.50
C VAL A 82 18.45 -15.44 -1.61
N ASN A 83 18.34 -16.08 -0.45
CA ASN A 83 17.22 -15.91 0.47
C ASN A 83 17.68 -15.52 1.88
N ARG A 84 16.74 -14.95 2.64
CA ARG A 84 16.95 -14.69 4.08
C ARG A 84 17.20 -15.99 4.83
N LYS A 85 17.97 -15.92 5.92
CA LYS A 85 18.39 -17.05 6.76
C LYS A 85 19.46 -17.98 6.16
N MET A 86 19.86 -17.80 4.90
CA MET A 86 21.04 -18.46 4.35
C MET A 86 22.32 -17.97 5.05
N SER A 87 23.37 -18.79 4.99
CA SER A 87 24.70 -18.47 5.50
C SER A 87 25.52 -17.62 4.52
N LYS A 88 26.59 -16.97 4.97
CA LYS A 88 27.50 -16.23 4.08
C LYS A 88 28.12 -17.15 3.02
N GLU A 89 28.50 -18.37 3.40
CA GLU A 89 29.10 -19.36 2.50
C GLU A 89 28.11 -19.79 1.41
N GLU A 90 26.86 -20.05 1.79
CA GLU A 90 25.80 -20.41 0.84
C GLU A 90 25.57 -19.32 -0.20
N ILE A 91 25.47 -18.05 0.24
CA ILE A 91 25.21 -16.95 -0.71
C ILE A 91 26.38 -16.65 -1.63
N LEU A 92 27.63 -16.84 -1.16
CA LEU A 92 28.83 -16.66 -1.97
C LEU A 92 28.99 -17.80 -2.99
N SER A 93 28.52 -19.00 -2.67
CA SER A 93 28.44 -20.12 -3.61
C SER A 93 27.38 -19.86 -4.70
N ILE A 94 26.21 -19.34 -4.31
CA ILE A 94 25.09 -19.04 -5.23
C ILE A 94 25.38 -17.81 -6.12
N CYS A 95 25.95 -16.75 -5.54
CA CYS A 95 26.19 -15.47 -6.20
C CYS A 95 27.55 -14.91 -5.75
N PRO A 96 28.67 -15.33 -6.38
CA PRO A 96 30.02 -14.89 -6.00
C PRO A 96 30.25 -13.38 -6.09
N GLU A 97 29.49 -12.68 -6.94
CA GLU A 97 29.53 -11.23 -7.14
C GLU A 97 28.64 -10.45 -6.16
N ILE A 98 28.01 -11.10 -5.19
CA ILE A 98 27.09 -10.45 -4.24
C ILE A 98 27.82 -9.42 -3.38
N ILE A 99 27.22 -8.24 -3.26
CA ILE A 99 27.75 -7.17 -2.42
C ILE A 99 27.27 -7.37 -0.99
N ILE A 100 28.22 -7.41 -0.05
CA ILE A 100 27.97 -7.43 1.39
C ILE A 100 28.61 -6.18 2.01
N PRO A 101 27.83 -5.11 2.26
CA PRO A 101 28.36 -3.86 2.80
C PRO A 101 29.03 -4.09 4.16
N GLN A 102 30.31 -3.71 4.34
CA GLN A 102 31.04 -3.92 5.60
C GLN A 102 30.84 -2.76 6.60
N ASN A 103 30.60 -1.55 6.10
CA ASN A 103 30.46 -0.32 6.91
C ASN A 103 29.21 -0.27 7.79
N VAL A 104 28.37 -1.30 7.76
CA VAL A 104 27.20 -1.44 8.64
C VAL A 104 27.53 -2.18 9.93
N PHE A 105 28.71 -2.79 10.02
CA PHE A 105 29.13 -3.60 11.15
C PHE A 105 29.90 -2.78 12.18
N LEU A 106 29.72 -3.17 13.45
CA LEU A 106 30.54 -2.70 14.56
C LEU A 106 31.62 -3.74 14.86
N ASP A 107 32.82 -3.26 15.18
CA ASP A 107 33.88 -4.07 15.76
C ASP A 107 33.55 -4.46 17.22
N ALA A 108 34.42 -5.28 17.84
CA ALA A 108 34.25 -5.70 19.23
C ALA A 108 34.25 -4.54 20.25
N ARG A 109 34.71 -3.35 19.85
CA ARG A 109 34.75 -2.12 20.65
C ARG A 109 33.56 -1.20 20.38
N GLY A 110 32.65 -1.58 19.48
CA GLY A 110 31.46 -0.79 19.13
C GLY A 110 31.74 0.35 18.14
N GLN A 111 32.87 0.33 17.45
CA GLN A 111 33.22 1.30 16.40
C GLN A 111 32.81 0.75 15.04
N TYR A 112 32.36 1.61 14.12
CA TYR A 112 32.06 1.19 12.75
C TYR A 112 33.32 0.66 12.08
N LEU A 113 33.21 -0.48 11.38
CA LEU A 113 34.29 -0.95 10.53
C LEU A 113 34.49 0.05 9.39
N GLU A 114 35.67 0.68 9.33
CA GLU A 114 36.06 1.49 8.18
C GLU A 114 36.48 0.58 7.02
N LEU A 115 36.14 1.01 5.80
CA LEU A 115 36.45 0.32 4.54
C LEU A 115 37.96 0.43 4.22
N PHE A 116 38.86 -0.10 5.04
CA PHE A 116 40.29 -0.06 4.72
C PHE A 116 41.05 -1.32 5.14
N ASN A 117 41.35 -2.15 4.12
CA ASN A 117 42.62 -2.85 3.89
C ASN A 117 43.28 -3.56 5.08
N ASP A 118 42.62 -4.51 5.73
CA ASP A 118 43.37 -5.47 6.53
C ASP A 118 42.81 -6.87 6.34
N ASP A 119 43.47 -7.65 5.47
CA ASP A 119 43.25 -9.08 5.27
C ASP A 119 43.47 -9.89 6.57
N ASN A 120 43.97 -9.25 7.64
CA ASN A 120 44.32 -9.85 8.93
C ASN A 120 43.38 -9.51 10.09
N LEU A 121 42.24 -8.82 9.88
CA LEU A 121 41.25 -8.74 10.94
C LEU A 121 40.69 -10.14 11.20
N ASN A 122 41.06 -10.76 12.33
CA ASN A 122 40.44 -11.98 12.84
C ASN A 122 38.93 -11.73 13.03
N MET A 123 38.16 -12.00 11.96
CA MET A 123 36.77 -11.57 11.73
C MET A 123 35.73 -12.44 12.44
N THR A 124 35.94 -12.81 13.70
CA THR A 124 35.05 -13.79 14.35
C THR A 124 33.72 -13.18 14.84
N TYR A 125 33.64 -11.85 14.97
CA TYR A 125 32.42 -11.15 15.43
C TYR A 125 32.17 -9.84 14.68
N GLN A 126 31.13 -9.83 13.83
CA GLN A 126 30.65 -8.64 13.13
C GLN A 126 29.17 -8.42 13.47
N LYS A 127 28.91 -7.60 14.50
CA LYS A 127 27.54 -7.28 14.91
C LYS A 127 27.02 -6.14 14.04
N LEU A 128 25.87 -6.36 13.41
CA LEU A 128 25.21 -5.32 12.61
C LEU A 128 24.75 -4.15 13.50
N SER A 129 25.14 -2.93 13.15
CA SER A 129 24.53 -1.72 13.70
C SER A 129 23.17 -1.49 13.04
N LEU A 130 22.15 -1.21 13.86
CA LEU A 130 20.80 -0.92 13.35
C LEU A 130 20.53 0.58 13.15
N ASP A 131 21.50 1.44 13.44
CA ASP A 131 21.23 2.87 13.58
C ASP A 131 20.94 3.56 12.26
N ILE A 132 21.66 3.22 11.18
CA ILE A 132 21.36 3.75 9.85
C ILE A 132 19.96 3.35 9.39
N PHE A 133 19.53 2.11 9.69
CA PHE A 133 18.19 1.63 9.33
C PHE A 133 17.10 2.34 10.14
N ARG A 134 17.33 2.59 11.43
CA ARG A 134 16.40 3.36 12.28
C ARG A 134 16.30 4.82 11.85
N LYS A 135 17.42 5.45 11.48
CA LYS A 135 17.45 6.83 10.94
C LYS A 135 16.67 6.91 9.64
N ALA A 136 16.92 6.01 8.69
CA ALA A 136 16.18 5.93 7.43
C ALA A 136 14.68 5.69 7.65
N SER A 137 14.33 4.77 8.57
CA SER A 137 12.94 4.48 8.95
C SER A 137 12.22 5.73 9.47
N LYS A 138 12.85 6.44 10.42
CA LYS A 138 12.30 7.70 10.96
C LYS A 138 12.09 8.74 9.86
N MET A 139 13.07 8.91 8.96
CA MET A 139 12.98 9.85 7.84
C MET A 139 11.80 9.49 6.92
N VAL A 140 11.73 8.23 6.46
CA VAL A 140 10.67 7.75 5.56
C VAL A 140 9.30 7.90 6.19
N PHE A 141 9.12 7.47 7.44
CA PHE A 141 7.83 7.59 8.12
C PHE A 141 7.43 9.03 8.40
N THR A 142 8.40 9.92 8.65
CA THR A 142 8.11 11.36 8.79
C THR A 142 7.60 11.93 7.47
N LYS A 143 8.24 11.60 6.34
CA LYS A 143 7.79 12.01 5.00
C LYS A 143 6.40 11.47 4.68
N LEU A 144 6.16 10.15 4.82
CA LEU A 144 4.85 9.55 4.56
C LEU A 144 3.73 10.20 5.40
N LYS A 145 3.98 10.47 6.69
CA LYS A 145 3.02 11.18 7.55
C LYS A 145 2.78 12.62 7.10
N SER A 146 3.82 13.32 6.64
CA SER A 146 3.66 14.68 6.10
C SER A 146 2.87 14.72 4.79
N TYR A 147 2.92 13.64 3.99
CA TYR A 147 2.12 13.54 2.78
C TYR A 147 0.65 13.31 3.14
N LEU A 148 0.34 12.53 4.18
CA LEU A 148 -1.03 12.20 4.61
C LEU A 148 -1.35 12.80 5.99
N PRO A 149 -1.34 14.13 6.17
CA PRO A 149 -1.34 14.78 7.48
C PRO A 149 -2.62 14.57 8.30
N THR A 150 -3.74 14.30 7.63
CA THR A 150 -5.04 14.08 8.28
C THR A 150 -5.32 12.62 8.62
N CYS A 151 -4.42 11.71 8.25
CA CYS A 151 -4.58 10.27 8.43
C CYS A 151 -3.91 9.81 9.73
N ASN A 152 -4.60 8.98 10.49
CA ASN A 152 -3.99 8.35 11.65
C ASN A 152 -2.97 7.31 11.20
N ALA A 153 -1.72 7.45 11.66
CA ALA A 153 -0.63 6.58 11.26
C ALA A 153 -0.10 5.76 12.44
N GLN A 154 0.02 4.44 12.27
CA GLN A 154 0.57 3.54 13.27
C GLN A 154 1.79 2.82 12.71
N ILE A 155 2.96 3.08 13.31
CA ILE A 155 4.19 2.33 13.00
C ILE A 155 4.01 0.90 13.54
N ALA A 156 4.21 -0.09 12.67
CA ALA A 156 4.02 -1.51 12.99
C ALA A 156 5.36 -2.24 13.17
N SER A 157 6.39 -1.81 12.44
CA SER A 157 7.77 -2.29 12.54
C SER A 157 8.73 -1.19 12.09
N ILE A 158 10.01 -1.51 11.93
CA ILE A 158 11.02 -0.57 11.38
C ILE A 158 10.75 -0.18 9.92
N ASP A 159 10.03 -1.02 9.18
CA ASP A 159 9.79 -0.90 7.74
C ASP A 159 8.30 -0.93 7.36
N GLU A 160 7.40 -1.00 8.34
CA GLU A 160 5.95 -1.05 8.12
C GLU A 160 5.20 0.03 8.88
N ILE A 161 4.25 0.67 8.20
CA ILE A 161 3.35 1.68 8.77
C ILE A 161 1.93 1.50 8.24
N TYR A 162 0.95 1.53 9.14
CA TYR A 162 -0.46 1.59 8.78
C TYR A 162 -0.93 3.04 8.67
N PHE A 163 -1.81 3.29 7.71
CA PHE A 163 -2.60 4.52 7.61
C PHE A 163 -4.09 4.19 7.66
N ASP A 164 -4.82 4.94 8.49
CA ASP A 164 -6.29 4.99 8.44
C ASP A 164 -6.71 6.17 7.56
N LEU A 165 -7.27 5.84 6.40
CA LEU A 165 -7.68 6.78 5.35
C LEU A 165 -9.16 7.17 5.47
N THR A 166 -9.87 6.67 6.48
CA THR A 166 -11.32 6.86 6.62
C THR A 166 -11.68 8.34 6.72
N ASN A 167 -10.98 9.08 7.58
CA ASN A 167 -11.25 10.50 7.83
C ASN A 167 -10.99 11.38 6.61
N ILE A 168 -9.89 11.14 5.88
CA ILE A 168 -9.60 11.92 4.67
C ILE A 168 -10.67 11.63 3.60
N ILE A 169 -11.10 10.38 3.42
CA ILE A 169 -12.16 10.03 2.47
C ILE A 169 -13.50 10.66 2.86
N GLN A 170 -13.85 10.69 4.15
CA GLN A 170 -15.03 11.41 4.67
C GLN A 170 -14.97 12.89 4.30
N LYS A 171 -13.85 13.56 4.55
CA LYS A 171 -13.65 14.97 4.19
C LYS A 171 -13.80 15.23 2.69
N ILE A 172 -13.27 14.34 1.85
CA ILE A 172 -13.38 14.45 0.39
C ILE A 172 -14.85 14.42 -0.02
N PHE A 173 -15.60 13.39 0.39
CA PHE A 173 -17.01 13.26 0.01
C PHE A 173 -17.90 14.35 0.62
N ASN A 174 -17.61 14.81 1.84
CA ASN A 174 -18.29 15.98 2.42
C ASN A 174 -18.05 17.25 1.62
N SER A 175 -16.82 17.46 1.18
CA SER A 175 -16.48 18.62 0.36
C SER A 175 -17.27 18.56 -0.93
N ILE A 176 -17.27 17.41 -1.62
CA ILE A 176 -18.06 17.20 -2.83
C ILE A 176 -19.56 17.45 -2.58
N LYS A 177 -20.11 16.92 -1.48
CA LYS A 177 -21.52 17.16 -1.10
C LYS A 177 -21.81 18.64 -0.89
N ASN A 178 -21.00 19.34 -0.09
CA ASN A 178 -21.18 20.76 0.20
C ASN A 178 -21.10 21.62 -1.06
N TYR A 179 -20.27 21.22 -2.03
CA TYR A 179 -20.21 21.87 -3.33
C TYR A 179 -21.48 21.66 -4.14
N LEU A 180 -21.93 20.41 -4.26
CA LEU A 180 -23.13 20.06 -5.03
C LEU A 180 -24.42 20.63 -4.41
N SER A 181 -24.52 20.72 -3.08
CA SER A 181 -25.68 21.31 -2.39
C SER A 181 -25.84 22.82 -2.61
N ASN A 182 -24.74 23.52 -2.86
CA ASN A 182 -24.73 24.97 -3.02
C ASN A 182 -24.46 25.31 -4.49
N HIS A 183 -25.48 25.21 -5.34
CA HIS A 183 -25.41 25.48 -6.80
C HIS A 183 -24.73 26.81 -7.21
N ASN A 184 -24.47 27.73 -6.27
CA ASN A 184 -23.93 29.07 -6.49
C ASN A 184 -22.73 29.46 -5.61
N HIS A 185 -21.97 28.52 -5.00
CA HIS A 185 -20.80 28.95 -4.21
C HIS A 185 -19.53 29.08 -5.06
N PRO A 186 -19.01 30.29 -5.28
CA PRO A 186 -17.67 30.50 -5.85
C PRO A 186 -16.53 30.12 -4.89
N ASN A 187 -16.82 29.62 -3.67
CA ASN A 187 -15.84 29.38 -2.60
C ASN A 187 -15.63 27.90 -2.27
N PHE A 188 -15.82 26.98 -3.21
CA PHE A 188 -15.24 25.66 -3.02
C PHE A 188 -13.72 25.79 -3.08
N ASP A 189 -13.11 25.69 -1.90
CA ASP A 189 -11.67 25.83 -1.76
C ASP A 189 -10.99 24.54 -2.26
N PHE A 190 -10.95 24.43 -3.59
CA PHE A 190 -10.24 23.37 -4.30
C PHE A 190 -8.78 23.32 -3.85
N ASP A 191 -8.17 24.45 -3.49
CA ASP A 191 -6.77 24.50 -3.09
C ASP A 191 -6.55 23.89 -1.70
N LYS A 192 -7.45 24.17 -0.75
CA LYS A 192 -7.47 23.46 0.53
C LYS A 192 -7.71 21.97 0.34
N LEU A 193 -8.69 21.57 -0.46
CA LEU A 193 -8.94 20.15 -0.72
C LEU A 193 -7.76 19.47 -1.42
N LYS A 194 -7.16 20.10 -2.43
CA LYS A 194 -5.95 19.61 -3.11
C LYS A 194 -4.78 19.44 -2.14
N SER A 195 -4.60 20.39 -1.21
CA SER A 195 -3.56 20.30 -0.18
C SER A 195 -3.80 19.12 0.76
N GLU A 196 -5.06 18.80 1.08
CA GLU A 196 -5.43 17.68 1.93
C GLU A 196 -5.31 16.32 1.19
N ILE A 197 -5.69 16.23 -0.10
CA ILE A 197 -5.61 15.03 -0.96
C ILE A 197 -4.20 14.84 -1.59
N CYS A 198 -3.23 15.68 -1.22
CA CYS A 198 -1.85 15.59 -1.71
C CYS A 198 -1.71 15.78 -3.25
N ILE A 199 -2.59 16.57 -3.89
CA ILE A 199 -2.58 16.81 -5.35
C ILE A 199 -1.53 17.88 -5.71
N ASN A 200 -0.25 17.62 -5.43
CA ASN A 200 0.80 18.63 -5.68
C ASN A 200 1.65 18.39 -6.94
N SER A 201 1.34 17.42 -7.82
CA SER A 201 2.25 17.16 -8.96
C SER A 201 1.66 16.47 -10.20
N ILE A 202 0.52 16.94 -10.73
CA ILE A 202 0.23 16.83 -12.18
C ILE A 202 -0.68 18.02 -12.54
N ASN A 203 -0.38 18.67 -13.66
CA ASN A 203 -1.15 19.72 -14.36
C ASN A 203 -2.68 19.49 -14.39
N THR A 204 -3.37 19.61 -13.27
CA THR A 204 -4.84 19.64 -13.13
C THR A 204 -5.33 21.08 -12.97
N ASN A 205 -4.42 22.05 -13.09
CA ASN A 205 -4.73 23.46 -12.96
C ASN A 205 -5.32 24.01 -14.27
N ILE A 206 -6.50 24.63 -14.13
CA ILE A 206 -7.06 25.68 -14.98
C ILE A 206 -8.00 25.24 -16.12
N LEU A 207 -7.76 24.13 -16.84
CA LEU A 207 -8.60 23.80 -18.01
C LEU A 207 -9.97 23.19 -17.65
N LEU A 208 -10.03 22.27 -16.68
CA LEU A 208 -11.25 21.54 -16.33
C LEU A 208 -12.22 22.36 -15.46
N THR A 209 -11.69 23.16 -14.53
CA THR A 209 -12.51 24.10 -13.73
C THR A 209 -13.14 25.19 -14.60
N ARG A 210 -12.44 25.72 -15.60
CA ARG A 210 -13.01 26.71 -16.55
C ARG A 210 -14.12 26.13 -17.42
N ASN A 211 -13.95 24.92 -17.95
CA ASN A 211 -14.98 24.29 -18.79
C ASN A 211 -16.21 23.84 -18.01
N ALA A 212 -16.04 23.47 -16.75
CA ALA A 212 -17.16 23.02 -15.94
C ALA A 212 -18.00 24.20 -15.40
N CYS A 213 -17.38 25.35 -15.10
CA CYS A 213 -18.11 26.60 -14.74
C CYS A 213 -18.96 27.19 -15.87
N ASN A 214 -18.68 26.87 -17.13
CA ASN A 214 -19.36 27.52 -18.26
C ASN A 214 -20.75 26.96 -18.61
N ASN A 215 -21.19 25.83 -18.02
CA ASN A 215 -22.40 25.12 -18.49
C ASN A 215 -23.40 24.67 -17.41
N ASN A 216 -23.42 25.25 -16.20
CA ASN A 216 -24.45 25.04 -15.16
C ASN A 216 -24.86 23.57 -14.84
N LEU A 217 -24.07 22.57 -15.23
CA LEU A 217 -24.31 21.14 -15.05
C LEU A 217 -23.01 20.48 -14.59
N PHE A 218 -22.68 20.70 -13.32
CA PHE A 218 -21.64 19.93 -12.63
C PHE A 218 -22.23 18.63 -12.11
N ASP A 219 -21.75 17.51 -12.64
CA ASP A 219 -22.08 16.15 -12.22
C ASP A 219 -21.02 15.65 -11.23
N PHE A 220 -21.45 14.90 -10.23
CA PHE A 220 -20.61 14.18 -9.26
C PHE A 220 -19.46 13.41 -9.93
N ASN A 221 -19.73 12.73 -11.05
CA ASN A 221 -18.72 11.98 -11.78
C ASN A 221 -17.57 12.87 -12.27
N LYS A 222 -17.88 14.05 -12.83
CA LYS A 222 -16.86 15.00 -13.29
C LYS A 222 -16.00 15.51 -12.14
N ILE A 223 -16.57 15.71 -10.95
CA ILE A 223 -15.80 16.10 -9.77
C ILE A 223 -14.84 14.99 -9.36
N ILE A 224 -15.29 13.73 -9.39
CA ILE A 224 -14.42 12.59 -9.14
C ILE A 224 -13.28 12.53 -10.15
N GLU A 225 -13.57 12.67 -11.45
CA GLU A 225 -12.56 12.69 -12.51
C GLU A 225 -11.54 13.82 -12.33
N ILE A 226 -11.97 14.99 -11.84
CA ILE A 226 -11.09 16.13 -11.56
C ILE A 226 -10.18 15.86 -10.35
N LEU A 227 -10.73 15.28 -9.28
CA LEU A 227 -9.98 15.02 -8.04
C LEU A 227 -9.06 13.78 -8.15
N PHE A 228 -9.47 12.82 -8.97
CA PHE A 228 -8.85 11.52 -9.18
C PHE A 228 -8.70 11.20 -10.67
N PRO A 229 -7.94 12.02 -11.42
CA PRO A 229 -7.75 11.82 -12.86
C PRO A 229 -7.09 10.48 -13.20
N GLU A 230 -6.40 9.84 -12.25
CA GLU A 230 -5.84 8.50 -12.40
C GLU A 230 -6.88 7.49 -12.87
N ILE A 231 -8.15 7.64 -12.47
CA ILE A 231 -9.26 6.75 -12.86
C ILE A 231 -9.47 6.72 -14.39
N LEU A 232 -9.12 7.80 -15.08
CA LEU A 232 -9.26 7.91 -16.54
C LEU A 232 -8.08 7.31 -17.31
N ASP A 233 -6.97 6.98 -16.63
CA ASP A 233 -5.78 6.40 -17.24
C ASP A 233 -5.66 4.92 -16.86
N GLU A 234 -6.01 4.03 -17.78
CA GLU A 234 -5.95 2.57 -17.59
C GLU A 234 -4.55 2.07 -17.20
N LYS A 235 -3.50 2.72 -17.71
CA LYS A 235 -2.11 2.35 -17.40
C LYS A 235 -1.74 2.75 -15.98
N ILE A 236 -2.21 3.90 -15.51
CA ILE A 236 -2.05 4.27 -14.10
C ILE A 236 -2.91 3.34 -13.22
N MET A 237 -4.16 3.09 -13.59
CA MET A 237 -5.05 2.24 -12.80
C MET A 237 -4.59 0.81 -12.67
N SER A 238 -3.97 0.21 -13.70
CA SER A 238 -3.37 -1.14 -13.59
C SER A 238 -2.15 -1.20 -12.64
N ASN A 239 -1.53 -0.05 -12.35
CA ASN A 239 -0.51 0.06 -11.31
C ASN A 239 -1.11 0.25 -9.91
N ILE A 240 -2.31 0.82 -9.82
CA ILE A 240 -3.03 1.10 -8.57
C ILE A 240 -3.85 -0.10 -8.10
N ILE A 241 -4.55 -0.76 -9.03
CA ILE A 241 -5.37 -1.94 -8.84
C ILE A 241 -4.66 -3.09 -9.54
N ASN A 242 -4.33 -4.14 -8.80
CA ASN A 242 -3.66 -5.30 -9.38
C ASN A 242 -4.67 -6.37 -9.78
N TYR A 243 -5.22 -6.24 -10.99
CA TYR A 243 -6.22 -7.16 -11.56
C TYR A 243 -5.71 -8.61 -11.62
N ASP A 244 -4.45 -8.80 -12.00
CA ASP A 244 -3.85 -10.12 -12.22
C ASP A 244 -3.82 -11.02 -10.98
N ILE A 245 -3.83 -10.43 -9.78
CA ILE A 245 -3.85 -11.20 -8.52
C ILE A 245 -5.19 -11.91 -8.32
N PHE A 246 -6.28 -11.30 -8.77
CA PHE A 246 -7.64 -11.75 -8.47
C PHE A 246 -8.27 -12.48 -9.66
N ASN A 247 -7.47 -12.80 -10.67
CA ASN A 247 -7.86 -13.41 -11.93
C ASN A 247 -8.30 -14.88 -11.72
N SER A 248 -9.53 -15.09 -11.26
CA SER A 248 -10.26 -16.32 -11.60
C SER A 248 -10.81 -16.15 -13.02
N LYS A 249 -10.94 -17.23 -13.79
CA LYS A 249 -11.49 -17.23 -15.16
C LYS A 249 -12.89 -16.61 -15.29
N ASP A 250 -13.53 -16.28 -14.16
CA ASP A 250 -14.90 -15.77 -14.03
C ASP A 250 -14.98 -14.31 -13.54
N ILE A 251 -13.84 -13.63 -13.30
CA ILE A 251 -13.83 -12.23 -12.87
C ILE A 251 -13.59 -11.35 -14.09
N ASP A 252 -14.60 -10.55 -14.43
CA ASP A 252 -14.48 -9.50 -15.45
C ASP A 252 -13.37 -8.53 -15.02
N ASN A 253 -12.23 -8.59 -15.72
CA ASN A 253 -11.04 -7.79 -15.41
C ASN A 253 -11.26 -6.31 -15.73
N ASN A 254 -12.31 -5.97 -16.47
CA ASN A 254 -12.69 -4.61 -16.75
C ASN A 254 -13.62 -4.11 -15.63
N ILE A 255 -13.04 -3.50 -14.59
CA ILE A 255 -13.84 -2.72 -13.64
C ILE A 255 -14.47 -1.57 -14.41
N ASN A 256 -15.76 -1.67 -14.68
CA ASN A 256 -16.54 -0.50 -15.04
C ASN A 256 -16.74 0.36 -13.79
N TYR A 257 -16.03 1.50 -13.75
CA TYR A 257 -16.09 2.43 -12.62
C TYR A 257 -17.51 2.94 -12.31
N TYR A 258 -18.40 2.96 -13.31
CA TYR A 258 -19.82 3.31 -13.14
C TYR A 258 -20.64 2.23 -12.41
N HIS A 259 -20.08 1.03 -12.19
CA HIS A 259 -20.71 -0.07 -11.44
C HIS A 259 -20.01 -0.37 -10.11
N LEU A 260 -19.19 0.56 -9.61
CA LEU A 260 -18.62 0.43 -8.28
C LEU A 260 -19.65 0.74 -7.20
N THR A 261 -19.70 -0.10 -6.17
CA THR A 261 -20.42 0.26 -4.95
C THR A 261 -19.70 1.43 -4.26
N PHE A 262 -20.43 2.20 -3.43
CA PHE A 262 -19.83 3.30 -2.67
C PHE A 262 -18.62 2.87 -1.82
N GLN A 263 -18.66 1.66 -1.25
CA GLN A 263 -17.56 1.11 -0.47
C GLN A 263 -16.33 0.82 -1.34
N GLU A 264 -16.53 0.31 -2.55
CA GLU A 264 -15.44 0.07 -3.50
C GLU A 264 -14.87 1.39 -4.03
N MET A 265 -15.71 2.39 -4.28
CA MET A 265 -15.22 3.75 -4.58
C MET A 265 -14.31 4.28 -3.47
N CYS A 266 -14.68 4.10 -2.19
CA CYS A 266 -13.85 4.49 -1.05
C CYS A 266 -12.49 3.75 -1.06
N LEU A 267 -12.48 2.45 -1.38
CA LEU A 267 -11.24 1.67 -1.51
C LEU A 267 -10.36 2.17 -2.67
N ILE A 268 -10.97 2.53 -3.81
CA ILE A 268 -10.24 3.09 -4.96
C ILE A 268 -9.67 4.48 -4.63
N PHE A 269 -10.43 5.35 -3.98
CA PHE A 269 -9.89 6.67 -3.62
C PHE A 269 -8.77 6.55 -2.59
N GLY A 270 -8.93 5.65 -1.61
CA GLY A 270 -7.85 5.32 -0.68
C GLY A 270 -6.61 4.77 -1.38
N SER A 271 -6.78 3.95 -2.41
CA SER A 271 -5.65 3.37 -3.14
C SER A 271 -4.92 4.39 -4.02
N ILE A 272 -5.62 5.37 -4.59
CA ILE A 272 -5.02 6.48 -5.33
C ILE A 272 -4.23 7.39 -4.39
N LEU A 273 -4.77 7.72 -3.21
CA LEU A 273 -4.05 8.49 -2.18
C LEU A 273 -2.73 7.82 -1.78
N ILE A 274 -2.76 6.51 -1.57
CA ILE A 274 -1.57 5.72 -1.24
C ILE A 274 -0.61 5.64 -2.42
N TYR A 275 -1.10 5.46 -3.64
CA TYR A 275 -0.26 5.49 -4.84
C TYR A 275 0.49 6.82 -4.95
N ARG A 276 -0.19 7.96 -4.78
CA ARG A 276 0.42 9.29 -4.77
C ARG A 276 1.50 9.41 -3.68
N ALA A 277 1.20 9.00 -2.45
CA ALA A 277 2.14 9.06 -1.34
C ALA A 277 3.40 8.20 -1.59
N ARG A 278 3.23 7.00 -2.14
CA ARG A 278 4.32 6.08 -2.48
C ARG A 278 5.17 6.60 -3.63
N LYS A 279 4.54 7.10 -4.69
CA LYS A 279 5.23 7.70 -5.86
C LYS A 279 6.07 8.90 -5.42
N ARG A 280 5.48 9.80 -4.63
CA ARG A 280 6.19 10.95 -4.07
C ARG A 280 7.36 10.55 -3.17
N LEU A 281 7.19 9.53 -2.33
CA LEU A 281 8.29 9.01 -1.52
C LEU A 281 9.45 8.51 -2.40
N GLN A 282 9.13 7.75 -3.46
CA GLN A 282 10.12 7.24 -4.40
C GLN A 282 10.85 8.38 -5.12
N GLU A 283 10.14 9.41 -5.58
CA GLU A 283 10.73 10.57 -6.25
C GLU A 283 11.64 11.38 -5.31
N GLU A 284 11.22 11.63 -4.07
CA GLU A 284 11.98 12.46 -3.13
C GLU A 284 13.12 11.72 -2.41
N THR A 285 13.11 10.39 -2.36
CA THR A 285 14.05 9.62 -1.52
C THR A 285 14.66 8.40 -2.17
N THR A 286 14.21 8.04 -3.38
CA THR A 286 14.51 6.79 -4.10
C THR A 286 13.98 5.51 -3.44
N TYR A 287 13.49 5.55 -2.20
CA TYR A 287 12.95 4.37 -1.53
C TYR A 287 11.65 3.92 -2.19
N THR A 288 11.62 2.63 -2.55
CA THR A 288 10.42 1.95 -3.02
C THR A 288 9.74 1.24 -1.85
N CYS A 289 8.43 1.14 -1.93
CA CYS A 289 7.63 0.43 -0.95
C CYS A 289 6.42 -0.17 -1.63
N SER A 290 5.88 -1.23 -1.03
CA SER A 290 4.67 -1.88 -1.50
C SER A 290 3.54 -1.72 -0.50
N SER A 291 2.29 -1.82 -0.96
CA SER A 291 1.14 -1.52 -0.09
C SER A 291 -0.06 -2.43 -0.31
N GLY A 292 -0.80 -2.67 0.77
CA GLY A 292 -2.08 -3.35 0.74
C GLY A 292 -3.18 -2.46 1.30
N ILE A 293 -4.29 -2.31 0.57
CA ILE A 293 -5.42 -1.45 0.93
C ILE A 293 -6.70 -2.29 1.06
N PHE A 294 -7.30 -2.28 2.25
CA PHE A 294 -8.57 -2.94 2.56
C PHE A 294 -9.27 -2.28 3.75
N ILE A 295 -10.37 -2.86 4.23
CA ILE A 295 -11.15 -2.29 5.35
C ILE A 295 -10.54 -2.55 6.74
N ASN A 296 -9.51 -3.39 6.86
CA ASN A 296 -8.88 -3.71 8.14
C ASN A 296 -7.39 -4.09 8.01
N LYS A 297 -6.67 -3.97 9.14
CA LYS A 297 -5.21 -4.16 9.21
C LYS A 297 -4.74 -5.57 8.82
N ILE A 298 -5.52 -6.61 9.11
CA ILE A 298 -5.10 -8.01 8.88
C ILE A 298 -4.97 -8.25 7.38
N TYR A 299 -6.02 -7.97 6.62
CA TYR A 299 -5.98 -8.18 5.17
C TYR A 299 -5.11 -7.15 4.46
N SER A 300 -5.07 -5.88 4.92
CA SER A 300 -4.11 -4.90 4.38
C SER A 300 -2.66 -5.40 4.49
N LYS A 301 -2.31 -6.10 5.58
CA LYS A 301 -0.99 -6.75 5.72
C LYS A 301 -0.79 -7.93 4.80
N MET A 302 -1.82 -8.75 4.61
CA MET A 302 -1.70 -9.95 3.78
C MET A 302 -1.56 -9.59 2.30
N ILE A 303 -2.34 -8.63 1.81
CA ILE A 303 -2.34 -8.28 0.39
C ILE A 303 -1.15 -7.37 0.00
N SER A 304 -0.48 -6.72 0.96
CA SER A 304 0.69 -5.87 0.70
C SER A 304 1.92 -6.62 0.18
N SER A 305 1.96 -7.95 0.36
CA SER A 305 3.05 -8.79 -0.13
C SER A 305 2.81 -9.36 -1.53
N LEU A 306 1.59 -9.24 -2.06
CA LEU A 306 1.21 -9.93 -3.29
C LEU A 306 1.80 -9.28 -4.56
N LYS A 307 2.02 -7.96 -4.55
CA LYS A 307 2.68 -7.22 -5.65
C LYS A 307 3.93 -6.53 -5.11
N LYS A 308 5.03 -7.26 -5.05
CA LYS A 308 6.36 -6.75 -4.65
C LYS A 308 7.38 -7.03 -5.77
N PRO A 309 8.32 -6.11 -6.06
CA PRO A 309 8.53 -4.79 -5.44
C PRO A 309 7.65 -3.68 -6.01
N ASN A 310 7.65 -2.53 -5.34
CA ASN A 310 7.05 -1.25 -5.75
C ASN A 310 5.59 -1.37 -6.22
N GLY A 311 4.84 -2.35 -5.74
CA GLY A 311 3.47 -2.59 -6.13
C GLY A 311 2.47 -2.24 -5.03
N GLN A 312 1.20 -2.10 -5.40
CA GLN A 312 0.13 -2.15 -4.40
C GLN A 312 -0.96 -3.10 -4.84
N THR A 313 -1.69 -3.58 -3.85
CA THR A 313 -2.86 -4.42 -4.03
C THR A 313 -4.03 -3.79 -3.28
N VAL A 314 -5.15 -3.64 -3.99
CA VAL A 314 -6.44 -3.25 -3.41
C VAL A 314 -7.33 -4.46 -3.45
N LEU A 315 -7.90 -4.84 -2.30
CA LEU A 315 -8.87 -5.91 -2.25
C LEU A 315 -10.26 -5.31 -2.29
N LEU A 316 -10.99 -5.43 -3.40
CA LEU A 316 -12.38 -5.01 -3.46
C LEU A 316 -13.29 -6.03 -2.80
N HIS A 317 -14.43 -5.58 -2.27
CA HIS A 317 -15.40 -6.47 -1.62
C HIS A 317 -15.86 -7.60 -2.56
N ARG A 318 -16.04 -7.31 -3.85
CA ARG A 318 -16.36 -8.32 -4.87
C ARG A 318 -15.33 -9.44 -5.02
N TRP A 319 -14.06 -9.19 -4.66
CA TRP A 319 -12.98 -10.18 -4.74
C TRP A 319 -12.64 -10.82 -3.40
N PHE A 320 -13.25 -10.33 -2.32
CA PHE A 320 -12.93 -10.76 -0.96
C PHE A 320 -13.16 -12.26 -0.78
N GLU A 321 -14.34 -12.76 -1.12
CA GLU A 321 -14.67 -14.19 -0.97
C GLU A 321 -13.71 -15.07 -1.77
N SER A 322 -13.48 -14.74 -3.04
CA SER A 322 -12.56 -15.46 -3.92
C SER A 322 -11.13 -15.48 -3.36
N TYR A 323 -10.67 -14.37 -2.78
CA TYR A 323 -9.33 -14.28 -2.19
C TYR A 323 -9.20 -15.09 -0.90
N ILE A 324 -10.16 -15.00 0.02
CA ILE A 324 -10.05 -15.70 1.32
C ILE A 324 -10.24 -17.21 1.19
N LYS A 325 -11.02 -17.65 0.19
CA LYS A 325 -11.44 -19.05 0.03
C LYS A 325 -10.27 -20.03 0.10
N ASP A 326 -9.21 -19.73 -0.66
CA ASP A 326 -8.06 -20.62 -0.83
C ASP A 326 -6.83 -20.12 -0.04
N THR A 327 -7.01 -19.10 0.80
CA THR A 327 -5.92 -18.55 1.59
C THR A 327 -5.64 -19.44 2.79
N HIS A 328 -4.46 -20.06 2.81
CA HIS A 328 -4.01 -20.90 3.93
C HIS A 328 -4.02 -20.14 5.26
N ILE A 329 -4.52 -20.76 6.32
CA ILE A 329 -4.75 -20.13 7.63
C ILE A 329 -3.48 -19.53 8.26
N LEU A 330 -2.32 -20.16 8.06
CA LEU A 330 -1.02 -19.67 8.54
C LEU A 330 -0.59 -18.33 7.89
N LYS A 331 -1.22 -17.90 6.79
CA LYS A 331 -0.99 -16.57 6.21
C LYS A 331 -1.65 -15.46 7.01
N LEU A 332 -2.63 -15.77 7.86
CA LEU A 332 -3.22 -14.79 8.76
C LEU A 332 -2.20 -14.32 9.80
N ARG A 333 -2.18 -13.00 10.03
CA ARG A 333 -1.40 -12.41 11.12
C ARG A 333 -1.79 -13.09 12.44
N PHE A 334 -0.79 -13.36 13.28
CA PHE A 334 -0.89 -14.11 14.56
C PHE A 334 -1.02 -15.63 14.44
N LEU A 335 -1.37 -16.18 13.27
CA LEU A 335 -1.50 -17.63 13.09
C LEU A 335 -0.28 -18.29 12.42
N GLY A 336 0.68 -17.55 11.89
CA GLY A 336 1.89 -18.15 11.27
C GLY A 336 2.86 -18.89 12.22
N GLY A 337 2.57 -18.94 13.52
CA GLY A 337 3.43 -19.51 14.56
C GLY A 337 2.86 -20.79 15.19
N LYS A 338 3.23 -21.03 16.47
CA LYS A 338 2.79 -22.21 17.23
C LYS A 338 1.27 -22.33 17.32
N LEU A 339 0.56 -21.21 17.50
CA LEU A 339 -0.90 -21.22 17.64
C LEU A 339 -1.59 -21.76 16.38
N GLY A 340 -1.25 -21.27 15.18
CA GLY A 340 -1.87 -21.77 13.95
C GLY A 340 -1.43 -23.20 13.60
N LYS A 341 -0.19 -23.60 13.95
CA LYS A 341 0.21 -25.01 13.84
C LYS A 341 -0.62 -25.92 14.73
N CYS A 342 -0.79 -25.54 16.00
CA CYS A 342 -1.65 -26.26 16.96
C CYS A 342 -3.11 -26.32 16.49
N LEU A 343 -3.62 -25.24 15.89
CA LEU A 343 -4.96 -25.21 15.32
C LEU A 343 -5.12 -26.24 14.20
N ILE A 344 -4.18 -26.32 13.26
CA ILE A 344 -4.18 -27.30 12.17
C ILE A 344 -3.99 -28.74 12.71
N GLU A 345 -3.12 -28.92 13.70
CA GLU A 345 -2.89 -30.23 14.33
C GLU A 345 -4.15 -30.74 15.04
N LYS A 346 -4.90 -29.84 15.68
CA LYS A 346 -6.13 -30.19 16.42
C LYS A 346 -7.36 -30.33 15.52
N PHE A 347 -7.42 -29.56 14.43
CA PHE A 347 -8.52 -29.53 13.47
C PHE A 347 -7.95 -29.63 12.04
N PRO A 348 -7.58 -30.85 11.58
CA PRO A 348 -6.93 -31.06 10.27
C PRO A 348 -7.76 -30.63 9.05
N GLU A 349 -9.08 -30.53 9.24
CA GLU A 349 -10.04 -30.01 8.27
C GLU A 349 -9.92 -28.49 8.05
N ILE A 350 -9.29 -27.76 8.98
CA ILE A 350 -9.10 -26.31 8.89
C ILE A 350 -7.74 -26.02 8.23
N GLN A 351 -7.74 -25.84 6.92
CA GLN A 351 -6.53 -25.49 6.17
C GLN A 351 -6.56 -24.07 5.62
N SER A 352 -7.75 -23.59 5.28
CA SER A 352 -8.01 -22.28 4.69
C SER A 352 -8.78 -21.37 5.66
N ILE A 353 -8.86 -20.08 5.33
CA ILE A 353 -9.70 -19.13 6.06
C ILE A 353 -11.19 -19.49 5.93
N LYS A 354 -11.60 -20.08 4.80
CA LYS A 354 -12.99 -20.50 4.59
C LYS A 354 -13.41 -21.57 5.59
N ASP A 355 -12.50 -22.47 5.92
CA ASP A 355 -12.79 -23.60 6.81
C ASP A 355 -13.09 -23.14 8.25
N LEU A 356 -12.68 -21.93 8.63
CA LEU A 356 -13.04 -21.32 9.93
C LEU A 356 -14.50 -20.86 10.03
N GLN A 357 -15.21 -20.75 8.90
CA GLN A 357 -16.58 -20.25 8.86
C GLN A 357 -17.62 -21.35 9.06
N ASN A 358 -17.21 -22.62 8.93
CA ASN A 358 -18.03 -23.81 9.10
C ASN A 358 -17.63 -24.53 10.39
#